data_AF-A0AAU9VJK3-F1
#
_entry.id   AF-A0AAU9VJK3-F1
#
_cell.length_a   1.000
_cell.length_b   1.000
_cell.length_c   1.000
_cell.angle_alpha   90.00
_cell.angle_beta   90.00
_cell.angle_gamma   90.00
#
_symmetry.space_group_name_H-M   'P 1'
#
loop_
_entity.id
_entity.type
_entity.pdbx_description
1 polymer ?
#
loop_
_entity_poly.entity_id
_entity_poly.type
_entity_poly.pdbx_seq_one_letter_code
_entity_poly.pdbx_strand_id
1 'polypeptide(L)'
;FFFFQGELERELTFLYRNVESFVLFVGHPRSGHSLVAAILDSHPEIIISDEFNLLYKFDSFFKDLSQTDDERKLRIFYDLHTRSRRQAMFGSRSSICSVSYCYNIKGGWQGYCKRKLKVIGDKNASVTTARLHHEKGRHDLRKLEKVLGIPIKLINVIRNPFDNIATICRRLDVNPGSHQIVSKYRGISSIIENYFIKVQTIKYLHDLRHYRILNVYSRDL
;
A
#
# COMPACT_ATOMS: atom_id res chain seq x y z
N PHE A 1 -2.93 -17.30 18.20
CA PHE A 1 -3.70 -17.78 17.04
C PHE A 1 -5.03 -17.04 17.04
N PHE A 2 -5.45 -16.47 15.90
CA PHE A 2 -6.71 -15.70 15.80
C PHE A 2 -7.63 -16.45 14.85
N PHE A 3 -8.67 -17.06 15.39
CA PHE A 3 -9.77 -17.69 14.66
C PHE A 3 -11.01 -16.84 14.86
N PHE A 4 -11.71 -16.52 13.77
CA PHE A 4 -13.08 -16.04 13.89
C PHE A 4 -13.93 -17.26 14.28
N GLN A 5 -14.86 -17.11 15.22
CA GLN A 5 -15.75 -18.19 15.63
C GLN A 5 -17.20 -17.71 15.56
N GLY A 6 -18.09 -18.58 15.08
CA GLY A 6 -19.53 -18.38 15.13
C GLY A 6 -20.03 -17.24 14.24
N GLU A 7 -20.72 -16.27 14.83
CA GLU A 7 -21.43 -15.20 14.14
C GLU A 7 -20.50 -14.23 13.41
N LEU A 8 -19.36 -13.87 14.03
CA LEU A 8 -18.41 -12.91 13.46
C LEU A 8 -17.82 -13.39 12.12
N GLU A 9 -17.52 -14.69 12.01
CA GLU A 9 -17.01 -15.25 10.76
C GLU A 9 -18.05 -15.15 9.63
N ARG A 10 -19.32 -15.43 9.94
CA ARG A 10 -20.43 -15.31 8.98
C ARG A 10 -20.62 -13.87 8.52
N GLU A 11 -20.57 -12.92 9.45
CA GLU A 11 -20.69 -11.48 9.12
C GLU A 11 -19.55 -11.01 8.23
N LEU A 12 -18.30 -11.35 8.56
CA LEU A 12 -17.13 -10.98 7.76
C LEU A 12 -17.16 -11.64 6.39
N THR A 13 -17.54 -12.91 6.32
CA THR A 13 -17.71 -13.63 5.06
C THR A 13 -18.77 -12.94 4.19
N PHE A 14 -19.90 -12.57 4.77
CA PHE A 14 -20.95 -11.83 4.08
C PHE A 14 -20.49 -10.44 3.59
N LEU A 15 -19.72 -9.73 4.40
CA LEU A 15 -19.16 -8.42 4.08
C LEU A 15 -18.20 -8.49 2.87
N TYR A 16 -17.35 -9.51 2.82
CA TYR A 16 -16.28 -9.64 1.83
C TYR A 16 -16.60 -10.52 0.62
N ARG A 17 -17.73 -11.24 0.59
CA ARG A 17 -18.12 -12.13 -0.52
C ARG A 17 -18.15 -11.47 -1.90
N ASN A 18 -18.22 -10.14 -1.92
CA ASN A 18 -18.43 -9.31 -3.10
C ASN A 18 -17.18 -8.54 -3.54
N VAL A 19 -16.02 -8.80 -2.91
CA VAL A 19 -14.77 -8.15 -3.30
C VAL A 19 -14.36 -8.67 -4.68
N GLU A 20 -14.24 -7.77 -5.64
CA GLU A 20 -13.98 -8.06 -7.06
C GLU A 20 -12.51 -7.81 -7.43
N SER A 21 -11.77 -7.03 -6.63
CA SER A 21 -10.37 -6.72 -6.92
C SER A 21 -9.58 -6.40 -5.65
N PHE A 22 -8.33 -6.85 -5.63
CA PHE A 22 -7.35 -6.46 -4.64
C PHE A 22 -6.42 -5.39 -5.20
N VAL A 23 -6.07 -4.37 -4.41
CA VAL A 23 -5.20 -3.28 -4.85
C VAL A 23 -3.93 -3.20 -4.02
N LEU A 24 -2.78 -3.11 -4.70
CA LEU A 24 -1.51 -2.75 -4.08
C LEU A 24 -0.96 -1.47 -4.70
N PHE A 25 -0.41 -0.60 -3.87
CA PHE A 25 0.35 0.54 -4.36
C PHE A 25 1.80 0.11 -4.60
N VAL A 26 2.36 0.58 -5.71
CA VAL A 26 3.78 0.48 -6.07
C VAL A 26 4.28 1.89 -6.45
N GLY A 27 5.58 2.11 -6.37
CA GLY A 27 6.15 3.42 -6.67
C GLY A 27 7.29 3.81 -5.76
N HIS A 28 7.57 5.10 -5.78
CA HIS A 28 8.63 5.74 -5.01
C HIS A 28 8.05 6.49 -3.82
N PRO A 29 8.83 6.73 -2.76
CA PRO A 29 8.38 7.65 -1.73
C PRO A 29 8.22 9.07 -2.33
N ARG A 30 7.34 9.87 -1.72
CA ARG A 30 7.13 11.29 -2.05
C ARG A 30 6.39 11.59 -3.37
N SER A 31 5.70 10.62 -3.96
CA SER A 31 4.93 10.81 -5.20
C SER A 31 3.42 11.06 -5.00
N GLY A 32 2.91 11.10 -3.77
CA GLY A 32 1.49 11.41 -3.49
C GLY A 32 0.57 10.20 -3.26
N HIS A 33 1.13 8.99 -3.07
CA HIS A 33 0.34 7.77 -2.87
C HIS A 33 -0.66 7.84 -1.70
N SER A 34 -0.33 8.52 -0.61
CA SER A 34 -1.25 8.69 0.53
C SER A 34 -2.51 9.48 0.16
N LEU A 35 -2.39 10.52 -0.68
CA LEU A 35 -3.54 11.30 -1.15
C LEU A 35 -4.45 10.44 -2.03
N VAL A 36 -3.87 9.75 -3.02
CA VAL A 36 -4.64 8.87 -3.92
C VAL A 36 -5.34 7.75 -3.14
N ALA A 37 -4.64 7.12 -2.19
CA ALA A 37 -5.23 6.10 -1.34
C ALA A 37 -6.36 6.63 -0.45
N ALA A 38 -6.21 7.84 0.10
CA ALA A 38 -7.24 8.48 0.89
C ALA A 38 -8.50 8.80 0.07
N ILE A 39 -8.34 9.26 -1.18
CA ILE A 39 -9.44 9.48 -2.12
C ILE A 39 -10.17 8.17 -2.40
N LEU A 40 -9.44 7.11 -2.73
CA LEU A 40 -10.06 5.79 -2.99
C LEU A 40 -10.80 5.24 -1.76
N ASP A 41 -10.19 5.31 -0.58
CA ASP A 41 -10.78 4.86 0.68
C ASP A 41 -11.99 5.71 1.12
N SER A 42 -12.19 6.90 0.53
CA SER A 42 -13.39 7.70 0.79
C SER A 42 -14.64 7.19 0.04
N HIS A 43 -14.50 6.22 -0.87
CA HIS A 43 -15.60 5.65 -1.63
C HIS A 43 -16.36 4.58 -0.82
N PRO A 44 -17.71 4.54 -0.85
CA PRO A 44 -18.53 3.63 -0.02
C PRO A 44 -18.35 2.12 -0.25
N GLU A 45 -17.57 1.72 -1.26
CA GLU A 45 -17.36 0.33 -1.69
C GLU A 45 -15.86 -0.03 -1.78
N ILE A 46 -14.97 0.84 -1.29
CA ILE A 46 -13.52 0.67 -1.39
C ILE A 46 -12.88 0.85 -0.02
N ILE A 47 -11.99 -0.06 0.35
CA ILE A 47 -11.14 0.07 1.55
C ILE A 47 -9.68 -0.02 1.15
N ILE A 48 -8.91 1.05 1.37
CA ILE A 48 -7.47 1.06 1.16
C ILE A 48 -6.77 1.30 2.49
N SER A 49 -6.19 0.26 3.06
CA SER A 49 -5.38 0.38 4.26
C SER A 49 -4.18 1.31 4.04
N ASP A 50 -3.86 2.13 5.06
CA ASP A 50 -2.66 2.97 5.07
C ASP A 50 -1.50 2.25 5.75
N GLU A 51 -0.52 1.85 4.95
CA GLU A 51 0.77 1.31 5.40
C GLU A 51 0.64 0.08 6.32
N PHE A 52 -0.21 -0.88 5.94
CA PHE A 52 -0.31 -2.14 6.68
C PHE A 52 0.95 -3.00 6.51
N ASN A 53 1.60 -2.91 5.34
CA ASN A 53 2.77 -3.68 4.93
C ASN A 53 2.45 -5.17 4.69
N LEU A 54 1.42 -5.44 3.89
CA LEU A 54 0.93 -6.81 3.67
C LEU A 54 2.04 -7.76 3.21
N LEU A 55 2.78 -7.41 2.14
CA LEU A 55 3.83 -8.28 1.61
C LEU A 55 5.00 -8.47 2.58
N TYR A 56 5.29 -7.49 3.43
CA TYR A 56 6.30 -7.65 4.48
C TYR A 56 5.86 -8.66 5.54
N LYS A 57 4.57 -8.62 5.91
CA LYS A 57 3.97 -9.47 6.95
C LYS A 57 3.43 -10.79 6.40
N PHE A 58 3.60 -11.06 5.12
CA PHE A 58 2.86 -12.11 4.42
C PHE A 58 3.08 -13.49 5.03
N ASP A 59 4.32 -13.82 5.40
CA ASP A 59 4.66 -15.11 6.03
C ASP A 59 3.91 -15.34 7.35
N SER A 60 3.54 -14.28 8.07
CA SER A 60 2.76 -14.40 9.31
C SER A 60 1.37 -14.98 9.07
N PHE A 61 0.82 -14.81 7.87
CA PHE A 61 -0.47 -15.39 7.49
C PHE A 61 -0.38 -16.88 7.18
N PHE A 62 0.81 -17.48 7.16
CA PHE A 62 1.05 -18.91 6.88
C PHE A 62 1.63 -19.69 8.06
N LYS A 63 1.73 -19.08 9.25
CA LYS A 63 2.23 -19.76 10.45
C LYS A 63 1.35 -20.94 10.87
N ASP A 64 0.04 -20.82 10.68
CA ASP A 64 -0.90 -21.90 10.91
C ASP A 64 -1.07 -22.68 9.60
N LEU A 65 -0.55 -23.91 9.52
CA LEU A 65 -0.65 -24.73 8.32
C LEU A 65 -2.03 -25.37 8.13
N SER A 66 -2.86 -25.42 9.17
CA SER A 66 -4.21 -26.00 9.10
C SER A 66 -5.22 -25.08 8.42
N GLN A 67 -4.93 -23.77 8.37
CA GLN A 67 -5.83 -22.79 7.76
C GLN A 67 -5.94 -22.96 6.25
N THR A 68 -7.19 -22.98 5.79
CA THR A 68 -7.58 -22.89 4.38
C THR A 68 -7.23 -21.53 3.79
N ASP A 69 -7.20 -21.43 2.46
CA ASP A 69 -6.97 -20.16 1.77
C ASP A 69 -8.11 -19.16 2.04
N ASP A 70 -9.36 -19.62 2.19
CA ASP A 70 -10.50 -18.77 2.52
C ASP A 70 -10.38 -18.14 3.91
N GLU A 71 -9.97 -18.91 4.93
CA GLU A 71 -9.72 -18.38 6.28
C GLU A 71 -8.56 -17.38 6.28
N ARG A 72 -7.51 -17.65 5.51
CA ARG A 72 -6.38 -16.70 5.35
C ARG A 72 -6.82 -15.42 4.66
N LYS A 73 -7.58 -15.53 3.57
CA LYS A 73 -8.17 -14.39 2.85
C LYS A 73 -9.05 -13.56 3.78
N LEU A 74 -9.90 -14.20 4.57
CA LEU A 74 -10.75 -13.54 5.56
C LEU A 74 -9.92 -12.73 6.57
N ARG A 75 -8.85 -13.32 7.11
CA ARG A 75 -7.94 -12.63 8.04
C ARG A 75 -7.20 -11.46 7.38
N ILE A 76 -6.68 -11.65 6.16
CA ILE A 76 -6.02 -10.56 5.40
C ILE A 76 -6.97 -9.38 5.24
N PHE A 77 -8.20 -9.63 4.80
CA PHE A 77 -9.19 -8.57 4.61
C PHE A 77 -9.58 -7.90 5.91
N TYR A 78 -9.81 -8.68 6.97
CA TYR A 78 -10.11 -8.14 8.29
C TYR A 78 -8.99 -7.23 8.83
N ASP A 79 -7.73 -7.64 8.72
CA ASP A 79 -6.59 -6.88 9.22
C ASP A 79 -6.41 -5.55 8.45
N LEU A 80 -6.58 -5.58 7.12
CA LEU A 80 -6.53 -4.38 6.28
C LEU A 80 -7.68 -3.42 6.60
N HIS A 81 -8.90 -3.94 6.74
CA HIS A 81 -10.07 -3.14 7.04
C HIS A 81 -9.96 -2.51 8.44
N THR A 82 -9.54 -3.30 9.44
CA THR A 82 -9.27 -2.82 10.80
C THR A 82 -8.21 -1.72 10.81
N ARG A 83 -7.14 -1.87 10.01
CA ARG A 83 -6.11 -0.84 9.87
C ARG A 83 -6.65 0.43 9.23
N SER A 84 -7.46 0.34 8.16
CA SER A 84 -8.11 1.50 7.54
C SER A 84 -9.01 2.23 8.54
N ARG A 85 -9.86 1.49 9.27
CA ARG A 85 -10.75 2.06 10.30
C ARG A 85 -9.99 2.77 11.42
N ARG A 86 -8.90 2.18 11.91
CA ARG A 86 -8.03 2.85 12.90
C ARG A 86 -7.41 4.14 12.36
N GLN A 87 -7.06 4.19 11.07
CA GLN A 87 -6.52 5.40 10.44
C GLN A 87 -7.56 6.51 10.28
N ALA A 88 -8.81 6.16 9.96
CA ALA A 88 -9.92 7.11 9.90
C ALA A 88 -10.33 7.63 11.29
N MET A 89 -10.18 6.84 12.34
CA MET A 89 -10.52 7.27 13.70
C MET A 89 -9.41 8.11 14.35
N PHE A 90 -8.16 7.66 14.23
CA PHE A 90 -7.06 8.18 15.05
C PHE A 90 -5.80 8.53 14.26
N GLY A 91 -5.78 8.29 12.95
CA GLY A 91 -4.59 8.43 12.11
C GLY A 91 -4.61 9.66 11.21
N SER A 92 -3.83 9.58 10.13
CA SER A 92 -3.69 10.67 9.15
C SER A 92 -4.99 10.97 8.41
N ARG A 93 -5.97 10.06 8.43
CA ARG A 93 -7.29 10.22 7.80
C ARG A 93 -8.38 10.60 8.81
N SER A 94 -8.01 10.92 10.05
CA SER A 94 -8.95 11.36 11.07
C SER A 94 -9.28 12.83 10.93
N SER A 95 -10.52 13.18 11.27
CA SER A 95 -10.99 14.57 11.38
C SER A 95 -10.24 15.37 12.45
N ILE A 96 -9.64 14.70 13.45
CA ILE A 96 -8.82 15.29 14.51
C ILE A 96 -7.32 15.11 14.27
N CYS A 97 -6.92 14.82 13.03
CA CYS A 97 -5.52 14.63 12.66
C CYS A 97 -4.65 15.83 13.05
N SER A 98 -3.56 15.55 13.76
CA SER A 98 -2.59 16.54 14.26
C SER A 98 -1.19 16.38 13.65
N VAL A 99 -1.05 15.57 12.60
CA VAL A 99 0.22 15.35 11.89
C VAL A 99 0.37 16.29 10.69
N SER A 100 1.60 16.46 10.21
CA SER A 100 1.94 17.37 9.10
C SER A 100 1.16 17.16 7.79
N TYR A 101 0.64 15.96 7.54
CA TYR A 101 -0.21 15.68 6.38
C TYR A 101 -1.48 14.96 6.84
N CYS A 102 -2.59 15.68 6.80
CA CYS A 102 -3.91 15.14 7.05
C CYS A 102 -4.63 14.87 5.72
N TYR A 103 -5.12 13.66 5.57
CA TYR A 103 -5.82 13.15 4.39
C TYR A 103 -7.27 12.78 4.70
N ASN A 104 -7.86 13.41 5.72
CA ASN A 104 -9.27 13.28 6.02
C ASN A 104 -10.10 13.91 4.89
N ILE A 105 -11.01 13.14 4.31
CA ILE A 105 -11.96 13.61 3.31
C ILE A 105 -13.32 13.74 3.99
N LYS A 106 -13.74 14.99 4.23
CA LYS A 106 -14.99 15.29 4.92
C LYS A 106 -16.18 14.69 4.18
N GLY A 107 -17.03 13.95 4.89
CA GLY A 107 -18.17 13.24 4.32
C GLY A 107 -17.82 11.96 3.55
N GLY A 108 -16.54 11.58 3.51
CA GLY A 108 -16.08 10.34 2.90
C GLY A 108 -16.31 9.12 3.79
N TRP A 109 -16.14 7.94 3.19
CA TRP A 109 -16.34 6.64 3.83
C TRP A 109 -15.04 6.03 4.38
N GLN A 110 -14.00 6.83 4.64
CA GLN A 110 -12.68 6.32 5.04
C GLN A 110 -12.78 5.37 6.24
N GLY A 111 -12.33 4.13 6.08
CA GLY A 111 -12.42 3.09 7.12
C GLY A 111 -13.82 2.50 7.36
N TYR A 112 -14.80 2.82 6.52
CA TYR A 112 -16.19 2.33 6.58
C TYR A 112 -16.66 1.84 5.21
N CYS A 113 -17.66 0.97 5.20
CA CYS A 113 -18.31 0.48 3.98
C CYS A 113 -19.82 0.57 4.15
N LYS A 114 -20.54 1.03 3.12
CA LYS A 114 -22.00 1.24 3.22
C LYS A 114 -22.76 -0.09 3.27
N ARG A 115 -22.41 -1.06 2.39
CA ARG A 115 -23.12 -2.35 2.27
C ARG A 115 -22.40 -3.42 1.45
N LYS A 116 -21.69 -3.04 0.38
CA LYS A 116 -20.99 -3.96 -0.51
C LYS A 116 -19.56 -3.49 -0.70
N LEU A 117 -18.59 -4.25 -0.20
CA LEU A 117 -17.19 -3.98 -0.48
C LEU A 117 -16.81 -4.61 -1.82
N LYS A 118 -16.32 -3.81 -2.76
CA LYS A 118 -15.86 -4.29 -4.09
C LYS A 118 -14.35 -4.28 -4.23
N VAL A 119 -13.67 -3.35 -3.55
CA VAL A 119 -12.22 -3.22 -3.63
C VAL A 119 -11.62 -3.15 -2.24
N ILE A 120 -10.57 -3.92 -2.01
CA ILE A 120 -9.76 -3.83 -0.80
C ILE A 120 -8.28 -3.81 -1.15
N GLY A 121 -7.45 -3.11 -0.38
CA GLY A 121 -6.04 -3.01 -0.70
C GLY A 121 -5.15 -2.45 0.40
N ASP A 122 -3.85 -2.44 0.12
CA ASP A 122 -2.82 -1.87 0.99
C ASP A 122 -2.00 -0.81 0.24
N LYS A 123 -1.98 0.42 0.78
CA LYS A 123 -1.06 1.46 0.34
C LYS A 123 0.21 1.40 1.16
N ASN A 124 1.28 0.84 0.59
CA ASN A 124 2.65 1.20 0.96
C ASN A 124 3.60 1.08 -0.24
N ALA A 125 3.50 2.05 -1.15
CA ALA A 125 4.18 2.01 -2.46
C ALA A 125 5.67 1.66 -2.38
N SER A 126 6.45 2.45 -1.62
CA SER A 126 7.90 2.29 -1.57
C SER A 126 8.33 0.94 -0.98
N VAL A 127 7.66 0.49 0.10
CA VAL A 127 7.99 -0.78 0.75
C VAL A 127 7.57 -1.96 -0.11
N THR A 128 6.37 -1.91 -0.70
CA THR A 128 5.88 -2.92 -1.64
C THR A 128 6.82 -3.06 -2.82
N THR A 129 7.21 -1.95 -3.47
CA THR A 129 8.13 -2.01 -4.61
C THR A 129 9.52 -2.52 -4.22
N ALA A 130 10.06 -2.11 -3.07
CA ALA A 130 11.32 -2.66 -2.58
C ALA A 130 11.24 -4.18 -2.36
N ARG A 131 10.11 -4.69 -1.86
CA ARG A 131 9.90 -6.13 -1.69
C ARG A 131 9.82 -6.86 -3.03
N LEU A 132 9.09 -6.30 -4.00
CA LEU A 132 8.92 -6.89 -5.34
C LEU A 132 10.21 -6.89 -6.19
N HIS A 133 11.19 -6.08 -5.82
CA HIS A 133 12.53 -6.12 -6.43
C HIS A 133 13.22 -7.48 -6.22
N HIS A 134 12.91 -8.17 -5.11
CA HIS A 134 13.48 -9.47 -4.79
C HIS A 134 12.57 -10.63 -5.21
N GLU A 135 13.16 -11.79 -5.51
CA GLU A 135 12.42 -12.98 -5.95
C GLU A 135 11.38 -13.44 -4.93
N LYS A 136 11.74 -13.45 -3.63
CA LYS A 136 10.80 -13.80 -2.56
C LYS A 136 9.56 -12.92 -2.60
N GLY A 137 9.69 -11.60 -2.76
CA GLY A 137 8.54 -10.71 -2.81
C GLY A 137 7.64 -10.97 -4.02
N ARG A 138 8.21 -11.34 -5.17
CA ARG A 138 7.44 -11.77 -6.35
C ARG A 138 6.74 -13.11 -6.15
N HIS A 139 7.40 -14.05 -5.46
CA HIS A 139 6.79 -15.30 -5.06
C HIS A 139 5.62 -15.07 -4.10
N ASP A 140 5.80 -14.22 -3.08
CA ASP A 140 4.77 -13.84 -2.12
C ASP A 140 3.57 -13.19 -2.83
N LEU A 141 3.80 -12.32 -3.82
CA LEU A 141 2.73 -11.72 -4.62
C LEU A 141 1.91 -12.76 -5.40
N ARG A 142 2.58 -13.73 -6.05
CA ARG A 142 1.88 -14.83 -6.75
C ARG A 142 1.10 -15.72 -5.79
N LYS A 143 1.64 -15.96 -4.59
CA LYS A 143 0.96 -16.75 -3.56
C LYS A 143 -0.24 -15.97 -2.99
N LEU A 144 -0.13 -14.65 -2.82
CA LEU A 144 -1.24 -13.79 -2.43
C LEU A 144 -2.36 -13.86 -3.47
N GLU A 145 -2.04 -13.78 -4.76
CA GLU A 145 -3.02 -13.90 -5.85
C GLU A 145 -3.81 -15.21 -5.77
N LYS A 146 -3.11 -16.33 -5.51
CA LYS A 146 -3.75 -17.64 -5.30
C LYS A 146 -4.70 -17.65 -4.10
N VAL A 147 -4.22 -17.18 -2.94
CA VAL A 147 -5.03 -17.15 -1.70
C VAL A 147 -6.26 -16.27 -1.84
N LEU A 148 -6.12 -15.12 -2.51
CA LEU A 148 -7.24 -14.19 -2.64
C LEU A 148 -8.28 -14.67 -3.66
N GLY A 149 -7.86 -15.42 -4.68
CA GLY A 149 -8.76 -15.91 -5.74
C GLY A 149 -9.44 -14.78 -6.53
N ILE A 150 -8.90 -13.56 -6.48
CA ILE A 150 -9.40 -12.36 -7.16
C ILE A 150 -8.25 -11.59 -7.81
N PRO A 151 -8.50 -10.81 -8.88
CA PRO A 151 -7.46 -10.07 -9.57
C PRO A 151 -6.73 -9.08 -8.65
N ILE A 152 -5.40 -9.09 -8.71
CA ILE A 152 -4.55 -8.05 -8.10
C ILE A 152 -4.27 -6.95 -9.13
N LYS A 153 -4.61 -5.71 -8.79
CA LYS A 153 -4.33 -4.49 -9.56
C LYS A 153 -3.28 -3.66 -8.85
N LEU A 154 -2.35 -3.08 -9.60
CA LEU A 154 -1.30 -2.23 -9.07
C LEU A 154 -1.60 -0.76 -9.37
N ILE A 155 -1.41 0.12 -8.39
CA ILE A 155 -1.49 1.57 -8.59
C ILE A 155 -0.09 2.18 -8.45
N ASN A 156 0.37 2.85 -9.49
CA ASN A 156 1.63 3.57 -9.51
C ASN A 156 1.37 5.07 -9.62
N VAL A 157 1.70 5.82 -8.57
CA VAL A 157 1.62 7.28 -8.61
C VAL A 157 2.97 7.83 -9.02
N ILE A 158 2.98 8.57 -10.14
CA ILE A 158 4.18 9.10 -10.79
C ILE A 158 4.21 10.61 -10.58
N ARG A 159 5.36 11.11 -10.12
CA ARG A 159 5.68 12.53 -9.96
C ARG A 159 7.06 12.81 -10.54
N ASN A 160 7.40 14.08 -10.74
CA ASN A 160 8.73 14.49 -11.16
C ASN A 160 9.83 13.82 -10.29
N PRO A 161 10.78 13.07 -10.89
CA PRO A 161 11.83 12.37 -10.14
C PRO A 161 12.75 13.34 -9.38
N PHE A 162 13.00 14.54 -9.92
CA PHE A 162 13.83 15.55 -9.26
C PHE A 162 13.19 16.00 -7.94
N ASP A 163 11.89 16.26 -7.93
CA ASP A 163 11.15 16.64 -6.72
C ASP A 163 11.14 15.53 -5.68
N ASN A 164 10.99 14.28 -6.13
CA ASN A 164 10.99 13.12 -5.24
C ASN A 164 12.36 13.00 -4.56
N ILE A 165 13.44 12.99 -5.35
CA ILE A 165 14.81 12.89 -4.87
C ILE A 165 15.15 14.07 -3.95
N ALA A 166 14.91 15.31 -4.38
CA ALA A 166 15.18 16.51 -3.59
C ALA A 166 14.44 16.50 -2.24
N THR A 167 13.17 16.07 -2.24
CA THR A 167 12.38 15.96 -1.00
C THR A 167 12.92 14.86 -0.08
N ILE A 168 13.39 13.74 -0.61
CA ILE A 168 14.02 12.66 0.17
C ILE A 168 15.32 13.16 0.79
N CYS A 169 16.21 13.78 -0.01
CA CYS A 169 17.46 14.36 0.47
C CYS A 169 17.22 15.36 1.60
N ARG A 170 16.27 16.28 1.43
CA ARG A 170 15.90 17.27 2.46
C ARG A 170 15.42 16.62 3.75
N ARG A 171 14.63 15.54 3.68
CA ARG A 171 14.09 14.85 4.86
C ARG A 171 15.11 14.01 5.61
N LEU A 172 16.14 13.55 4.93
CA LEU A 172 17.24 12.77 5.51
C LEU A 172 18.42 13.68 5.95
N ASP A 173 18.23 15.00 5.93
CA ASP A 173 19.24 16.04 6.17
C ASP A 173 20.53 15.89 5.32
N VAL A 174 20.36 15.35 4.12
CA VAL A 174 21.42 15.26 3.11
C VAL A 174 21.38 16.56 2.28
N ASN A 175 21.64 17.70 2.92
CA ASN A 175 21.68 19.01 2.26
C ASN A 175 23.11 19.39 1.84
N PRO A 176 23.31 19.95 0.63
CA PRO A 176 24.64 20.30 0.09
C PRO A 176 25.32 21.53 0.72
N GLY A 177 24.64 22.27 1.60
CA GLY A 177 25.12 23.55 2.15
C GLY A 177 26.02 23.50 3.39
N SER A 178 26.57 22.35 3.80
CA SER A 178 27.44 22.28 4.99
C SER A 178 28.63 21.32 4.88
N HIS A 179 29.69 21.65 5.64
CA HIS A 179 31.11 21.31 5.52
C HIS A 179 31.54 19.83 5.64
N GLN A 180 30.68 18.84 5.35
CA GLN A 180 31.07 17.42 5.25
C GLN A 180 30.62 16.85 3.90
N ILE A 181 31.46 17.06 2.89
CA ILE A 181 31.11 16.91 1.47
C ILE A 181 31.11 15.42 1.03
N VAL A 182 32.06 14.60 1.49
CA VAL A 182 32.26 13.23 0.99
C VAL A 182 31.21 12.22 1.49
N SER A 183 30.79 12.30 2.76
CA SER A 183 29.75 11.43 3.32
C SER A 183 28.36 11.72 2.73
N LYS A 184 28.08 12.98 2.39
CA LYS A 184 26.82 13.42 1.80
C LYS A 184 26.67 13.05 0.33
N TYR A 185 27.72 13.13 -0.48
CA TYR A 185 27.67 12.64 -1.86
C TYR A 185 27.35 11.15 -1.94
N ARG A 186 27.93 10.33 -1.04
CA ARG A 186 27.56 8.91 -0.92
C ARG A 186 26.08 8.75 -0.55
N GLY A 187 25.55 9.62 0.31
CA GLY A 187 24.12 9.66 0.64
C GLY A 187 23.21 9.97 -0.56
N ILE A 188 23.54 10.98 -1.36
CA ILE A 188 22.76 11.36 -2.56
C ILE A 188 22.82 10.26 -3.61
N SER A 189 24.01 9.71 -3.92
CA SER A 189 24.14 8.60 -4.87
C SER A 189 23.29 7.41 -4.45
N SER A 190 23.31 7.04 -3.16
CA SER A 190 22.47 5.96 -2.64
C SER A 190 20.97 6.26 -2.77
N ILE A 191 20.54 7.50 -2.57
CA ILE A 191 19.13 7.90 -2.76
C ILE A 191 18.73 7.76 -4.24
N ILE A 192 19.58 8.21 -5.15
CA ILE A 192 19.37 8.11 -6.60
C ILE A 192 19.30 6.65 -7.04
N GLU A 193 20.26 5.82 -6.62
CA GLU A 193 20.28 4.37 -6.89
C GLU A 193 19.00 3.70 -6.38
N ASN A 194 18.62 3.96 -5.12
CA ASN A 194 17.40 3.42 -4.52
C ASN A 194 16.11 3.89 -5.22
N TYR A 195 16.12 5.08 -5.82
CA TYR A 195 15.03 5.57 -6.64
C TYR A 195 14.95 4.75 -7.94
N PHE A 196 16.05 4.63 -8.67
CA PHE A 196 16.09 3.91 -9.96
C PHE A 196 15.86 2.40 -9.84
N ILE A 197 16.30 1.75 -8.74
CA ILE A 197 15.96 0.34 -8.45
C ILE A 197 14.45 0.12 -8.45
N LYS A 198 13.69 1.05 -7.86
CA LYS A 198 12.23 0.97 -7.83
C LYS A 198 11.64 1.23 -9.22
N VAL A 199 12.26 2.07 -10.05
CA VAL A 199 11.78 2.37 -11.42
C VAL A 199 11.93 1.11 -12.26
N GLN A 200 13.10 0.47 -12.18
CA GLN A 200 13.38 -0.80 -12.84
C GLN A 200 12.42 -1.90 -12.38
N THR A 201 12.10 -1.96 -11.09
CA THR A 201 11.13 -2.93 -10.56
C THR A 201 9.74 -2.72 -11.15
N ILE A 202 9.26 -1.47 -11.23
CA ILE A 202 7.95 -1.17 -11.84
C ILE A 202 7.95 -1.47 -13.33
N LYS A 203 9.04 -1.12 -14.04
CA LYS A 203 9.21 -1.47 -15.45
C LYS A 203 9.15 -2.99 -15.66
N TYR A 204 9.87 -3.76 -14.85
CA TYR A 204 9.84 -5.22 -14.88
C TYR A 204 8.42 -5.76 -14.69
N LEU A 205 7.66 -5.25 -13.71
CA LEU A 205 6.26 -5.64 -13.51
C LEU A 205 5.37 -5.31 -14.71
N HIS A 206 5.64 -4.19 -15.40
CA HIS A 206 4.94 -3.78 -16.61
C HIS A 206 5.26 -4.70 -17.79
N ASP A 207 6.53 -5.08 -17.94
CA ASP A 207 7.02 -5.95 -19.01
C ASP A 207 6.51 -7.39 -18.86
N LEU A 208 6.25 -7.85 -17.62
CA LEU A 208 5.61 -9.15 -17.37
C LEU A 208 4.17 -9.24 -17.92
N ARG A 209 3.47 -8.11 -18.08
CA ARG A 209 2.06 -8.02 -18.52
C ARG A 209 1.05 -8.87 -17.74
N HIS A 210 1.46 -9.47 -16.61
CA HIS A 210 0.63 -10.32 -15.75
C HIS A 210 -0.30 -9.49 -14.86
N TYR A 211 0.17 -8.34 -14.36
CA TYR A 211 -0.62 -7.44 -13.50
C TYR A 211 -1.06 -6.19 -14.25
N ARG A 212 -2.32 -5.78 -14.07
CA ARG A 212 -2.81 -4.48 -14.55
C ARG A 212 -2.25 -3.37 -13.66
N ILE A 213 -1.46 -2.48 -14.26
CA ILE A 213 -0.87 -1.31 -13.58
C ILE A 213 -1.60 -0.04 -14.02
N LEU A 214 -2.18 0.70 -13.07
CA LEU A 214 -2.76 2.02 -13.29
C LEU A 214 -1.73 3.08 -12.92
N ASN A 215 -1.24 3.82 -13.92
CA ASN A 215 -0.36 4.96 -13.72
C ASN A 215 -1.19 6.22 -13.47
N VAL A 216 -0.98 6.86 -12.32
CA VAL A 216 -1.60 8.13 -11.94
C VAL A 216 -0.51 9.20 -11.97
N TYR A 217 -0.61 10.13 -12.90
CA TYR A 217 0.37 11.20 -13.05
C TYR A 217 -0.04 12.40 -12.20
N SER A 218 0.78 12.73 -11.20
CA SER A 218 0.71 14.02 -10.52
C SER A 218 1.39 15.04 -11.41
N ARG A 219 0.61 15.86 -12.12
CA ARG A 219 1.16 17.07 -12.74
C ARG A 219 1.34 18.09 -11.60
N ASP A 220 2.53 18.68 -11.51
CA ASP A 220 2.73 19.84 -10.67
C ASP A 220 1.81 20.95 -11.24
N LEU A 221 0.99 21.56 -10.38
CA LEU A 221 0.28 22.81 -10.68
C LEU A 221 1.26 23.98 -10.62
#